data_AF-A0A920FHN0-F1
#
_entry.id   AF-A0A920FHN0-F1
#
_cell.length_a   1.000
_cell.length_b   1.000
_cell.length_c   1.000
_cell.angle_alpha   90.00
_cell.angle_beta   90.00
_cell.angle_gamma   90.00
#
_symmetry.space_group_name_H-M   'P 1'
#
loop_
_entity.id
_entity.type
_entity.pdbx_description
1 polymer ?
#
loop_
_entity_poly.entity_id
_entity_poly.type
_entity_poly.pdbx_seq_one_letter_code
_entity_poly.pdbx_strand_id
1 'polypeptide(L)'
;MLSLGVWTIGTKIQLYKSDKVNLSVLPSIQIPSVYDDIGSLSEQPINAKLIGNYVVSKANSVGYTIGYTFNNNEIGYSLFLGHNFSDKISTFIELYGFNDQLNIDAGLAYLIQDKLQFDAYFGTGLNNKMVFASVGLSYLYLK
;
A
#
# COMPACT_ATOMS: atom_id res chain seq x y z
N MET A 1 -5.45 13.64 -24.43
CA MET A 1 -4.64 14.55 -23.60
C MET A 1 -4.12 13.73 -22.43
N LEU A 2 -2.80 13.61 -22.25
CA LEU A 2 -2.24 12.96 -21.06
C LEU A 2 -2.43 13.93 -19.89
N SER A 3 -3.18 13.50 -18.88
CA SER A 3 -3.25 14.21 -17.60
C SER A 3 -2.32 13.52 -16.61
N LEU A 4 -1.55 14.31 -15.88
CA LEU A 4 -0.86 13.81 -14.70
C LEU A 4 -1.92 13.44 -13.64
N GLY A 5 -1.69 12.37 -12.89
CA GLY A 5 -2.51 11.99 -11.75
C GLY A 5 -2.22 12.84 -10.51
N VAL A 6 -2.85 12.51 -9.39
CA VAL A 6 -2.61 13.16 -8.11
C VAL A 6 -1.24 12.72 -7.56
N TRP A 7 -0.45 13.67 -7.07
CA TRP A 7 0.81 13.41 -6.40
C TRP A 7 0.57 13.06 -4.94
N THR A 8 1.33 12.14 -4.37
CA THR A 8 1.31 11.85 -2.94
C THR A 8 2.70 12.00 -2.36
N ILE A 9 2.82 12.78 -1.29
CA ILE A 9 4.06 12.93 -0.52
C ILE A 9 3.81 12.42 0.89
N GLY A 10 4.69 11.56 1.40
CA GLY A 10 4.56 11.01 2.74
C GLY A 10 5.88 10.51 3.29
N THR A 11 5.90 10.19 4.58
CA THR A 11 7.06 9.64 5.27
C THR A 11 6.66 8.47 6.15
N LYS A 12 7.40 7.37 6.08
CA LYS A 12 7.18 6.20 6.93
C LYS A 12 8.07 6.34 8.17
N ILE A 13 7.45 6.43 9.33
CA ILE A 13 8.12 6.55 10.63
C ILE A 13 7.99 5.21 11.36
N GLN A 14 9.12 4.54 11.58
CA GLN A 14 9.18 3.29 12.32
C GLN A 14 8.92 3.56 13.82
N LEU A 15 7.84 2.99 14.36
CA LEU A 15 7.52 3.09 15.79
C LEU A 15 8.11 1.94 16.61
N TYR A 16 8.03 0.71 16.09
CA TYR A 16 8.55 -0.47 16.76
C TYR A 16 9.03 -1.51 15.74
N LYS A 17 10.17 -2.15 16.03
CA LYS A 17 10.75 -3.19 15.18
C LYS A 17 11.39 -4.29 16.03
N SER A 18 11.06 -5.54 15.71
CA SER A 18 11.73 -6.76 16.18
C SER A 18 11.82 -7.76 15.02
N ASP A 19 12.39 -8.94 15.27
CA ASP A 19 12.50 -10.01 14.27
C ASP A 19 11.14 -10.50 13.77
N LYS A 20 10.09 -10.38 14.61
CA LYS A 20 8.75 -10.84 14.28
C LYS A 20 7.78 -9.72 13.99
N VAL A 21 7.98 -8.53 14.54
CA VAL A 21 6.96 -7.47 14.51
C VAL A 21 7.55 -6.20 13.94
N ASN A 22 6.82 -5.58 13.01
CA ASN A 22 7.05 -4.20 12.61
C ASN A 22 5.78 -3.39 12.88
N LEU A 23 5.95 -2.17 13.36
CA LEU A 23 4.88 -1.19 13.49
C LEU A 23 5.39 0.19 13.05
N SER A 24 4.69 0.82 12.12
CA SER A 24 5.05 2.12 11.57
C SER A 24 3.82 3.01 11.43
N VAL A 25 4.04 4.32 11.39
CA VAL A 25 3.04 5.28 10.92
C VAL A 25 3.46 5.88 9.59
N LEU A 26 2.50 6.19 8.74
CA LEU A 26 2.69 6.80 7.42
C LEU A 26 1.75 8.01 7.29
N PRO A 27 2.12 9.18 7.83
CA PRO A 27 1.50 10.44 7.43
C PRO A 27 1.82 10.75 5.96
N SER A 28 0.83 11.24 5.24
CA SER A 28 0.94 11.65 3.83
C SER A 28 -0.07 12.74 3.48
N ILE A 29 0.23 13.46 2.39
CA ILE A 29 -0.65 14.44 1.78
C ILE A 29 -0.72 14.21 0.28
N GLN A 30 -1.92 14.37 -0.29
CA GLN A 30 -2.15 14.32 -1.73
C GLN A 30 -2.20 15.74 -2.31
N ILE A 31 -1.59 15.94 -3.47
CA ILE A 31 -1.48 17.23 -4.15
C ILE A 31 -1.94 17.05 -5.61
N PRO A 32 -2.98 17.77 -6.06
CA PRO A 32 -3.43 17.75 -7.45
C PRO A 32 -2.31 18.12 -8.42
N SER A 33 -2.35 17.52 -9.60
CA SER A 33 -1.43 17.87 -10.70
C SER A 33 -1.83 19.14 -11.45
N VAL A 34 -3.10 19.53 -11.35
CA VAL A 34 -3.64 20.74 -11.97
C VAL A 34 -3.46 21.90 -11.00
N TYR A 35 -2.73 22.92 -11.43
CA TYR A 35 -2.37 24.05 -10.57
C TYR A 35 -3.60 24.77 -10.00
N ASP A 36 -4.65 24.94 -10.80
CA ASP A 36 -5.88 25.62 -10.40
C ASP A 36 -6.67 24.84 -9.34
N ASP A 37 -6.41 23.53 -9.18
CA ASP A 37 -7.01 22.68 -8.15
C ASP A 37 -6.19 22.68 -6.85
N ILE A 38 -5.02 23.34 -6.82
CA ILE A 38 -4.21 23.51 -5.62
C ILE A 38 -4.86 24.58 -4.74
N GLY A 39 -5.79 24.14 -3.90
CA GLY A 39 -6.42 24.93 -2.84
C GLY A 39 -5.56 25.07 -1.58
N SER A 40 -6.19 25.40 -0.46
CA SER A 40 -5.47 25.48 0.83
C SER A 40 -4.94 24.09 1.25
N LEU A 41 -3.85 24.04 2.02
CA LEU A 41 -3.31 22.76 2.52
C LEU A 41 -4.35 21.96 3.31
N SER A 42 -5.24 22.67 4.02
CA SER A 42 -6.36 22.11 4.77
C SER A 42 -7.51 21.60 3.90
N GLU A 43 -7.50 21.81 2.59
CA GLU A 43 -8.47 21.23 1.64
C GLU A 43 -7.90 19.97 0.95
N GLN A 44 -6.59 19.79 1.00
CA GLN A 44 -5.93 18.65 0.37
C GLN A 44 -6.10 17.38 1.22
N PRO A 45 -6.27 16.19 0.61
CA PRO A 45 -6.40 14.96 1.39
C PRO A 45 -5.16 14.67 2.23
N ILE A 46 -5.27 14.89 3.54
CA ILE A 46 -4.27 14.50 4.52
C ILE A 46 -4.65 13.12 5.05
N ASN A 47 -3.70 12.19 5.04
CA ASN A 47 -3.91 10.81 5.47
C ASN A 47 -2.85 10.40 6.49
N ALA A 48 -3.28 9.66 7.51
CA ALA A 48 -2.37 8.99 8.43
C ALA A 48 -2.71 7.50 8.48
N LYS A 49 -1.72 6.63 8.21
CA LYS A 49 -1.87 5.17 8.32
C LYS A 49 -1.02 4.63 9.45
N LEU A 50 -1.57 3.70 10.23
CA LEU A 50 -0.84 2.76 11.06
C LEU A 50 -0.66 1.46 10.27
N ILE A 51 0.57 0.98 10.17
CA ILE A 51 0.94 -0.19 9.37
C ILE A 51 1.68 -1.16 10.28
N GLY A 52 1.20 -2.38 10.36
CA GLY A 52 1.82 -3.44 11.15
C GLY A 52 2.05 -4.72 10.35
N ASN A 53 3.08 -5.48 10.72
CA ASN A 53 3.24 -6.85 10.24
C ASN A 53 3.76 -7.79 11.33
N TYR A 54 3.40 -9.06 11.23
CA TYR A 54 3.85 -10.16 12.06
C TYR A 54 4.43 -11.29 11.17
N VAL A 55 5.65 -11.73 11.46
CA VAL A 55 6.29 -12.88 10.82
C VAL A 55 5.83 -14.15 11.54
N VAL A 56 4.93 -14.90 10.89
CA VAL A 56 4.38 -16.16 11.42
C VAL A 56 5.41 -17.28 11.32
N SER A 57 6.12 -17.34 10.19
CA SER A 57 7.19 -18.30 9.95
C SER A 57 8.23 -17.71 8.98
N LYS A 58 9.26 -18.48 8.62
CA LYS A 58 10.23 -18.06 7.58
C LYS A 58 9.57 -17.74 6.23
N ALA A 59 8.44 -18.38 5.92
CA ALA A 59 7.74 -18.20 4.66
C ALA A 59 6.48 -17.35 4.79
N ASN A 60 5.85 -17.26 5.97
CA ASN A 60 4.53 -16.67 6.12
C ASN A 60 4.54 -15.39 6.96
N SER A 61 3.80 -14.38 6.51
CA SER A 61 3.56 -13.14 7.24
C SER A 61 2.11 -12.72 7.17
N VAL A 62 1.68 -11.99 8.19
CA VAL A 62 0.40 -11.28 8.21
C VAL A 62 0.69 -9.82 8.43
N GLY A 63 0.02 -8.94 7.72
CA GLY A 63 0.09 -7.52 8.00
C GLY A 63 -1.25 -6.84 7.88
N TYR A 64 -1.32 -5.65 8.43
CA TYR A 64 -2.53 -4.86 8.46
C TYR A 64 -2.18 -3.39 8.25
N THR A 65 -3.14 -2.67 7.69
CA THR A 65 -3.12 -1.21 7.61
C THR A 65 -4.43 -0.70 8.15
N ILE A 66 -4.40 0.35 8.95
CA ILE A 66 -5.57 1.14 9.32
C ILE A 66 -5.20 2.59 9.09
N GLY A 67 -6.01 3.33 8.34
CA GLY A 67 -5.72 4.71 8.01
C GLY A 67 -6.96 5.57 8.02
N TYR A 68 -6.74 6.87 8.19
CA TYR A 68 -7.79 7.88 8.16
C TYR A 68 -7.38 9.02 7.24
N THR A 69 -8.26 9.39 6.31
CA THR A 69 -8.13 10.58 5.46
C THR A 69 -9.03 11.67 6.03
N PHE A 70 -8.42 12.71 6.62
CA PHE A 70 -9.12 13.70 7.43
C PHE A 70 -10.15 14.50 6.64
N ASN A 71 -9.79 14.95 5.45
CA ASN A 71 -10.62 15.83 4.62
C ASN A 71 -11.83 15.12 4.01
N ASN A 72 -11.70 13.81 3.80
CA ASN A 72 -12.73 12.98 3.16
C ASN A 72 -13.55 12.19 4.20
N ASN A 73 -13.21 12.30 5.49
CA ASN A 73 -13.73 11.44 6.56
C ASN A 73 -13.73 9.95 6.18
N GLU A 74 -12.63 9.51 5.56
CA GLU A 74 -12.53 8.16 5.00
C GLU A 74 -11.64 7.28 5.88
N ILE A 75 -12.16 6.11 6.26
CA ILE A 75 -11.40 5.08 6.96
C ILE A 75 -10.95 4.04 5.94
N GLY A 76 -9.64 3.90 5.77
CA GLY A 76 -9.04 2.83 4.98
C GLY A 76 -8.54 1.71 5.88
N TYR A 77 -8.74 0.46 5.49
CA TYR A 77 -8.24 -0.69 6.24
C TYR A 77 -7.81 -1.81 5.31
N SER A 78 -6.83 -2.59 5.74
CA SER A 78 -6.43 -3.81 5.04
C SER A 78 -5.89 -4.88 5.98
N LEU A 79 -6.01 -6.12 5.53
CA LEU A 79 -5.39 -7.30 6.12
C LEU A 79 -4.80 -8.13 4.98
N PHE A 80 -3.49 -8.32 4.97
CA PHE A 80 -2.81 -9.14 3.96
C PHE A 80 -2.13 -10.35 4.57
N LEU A 81 -2.07 -11.42 3.78
CA LEU A 81 -1.30 -12.63 4.04
C LEU A 81 -0.22 -12.74 2.97
N GLY A 82 1.05 -12.77 3.39
CA GLY A 82 2.20 -12.92 2.49
C GLY A 82 2.82 -14.31 2.62
N HIS A 83 3.21 -14.89 1.48
CA HIS A 83 3.92 -16.17 1.41
C HIS A 83 5.15 -16.08 0.50
N ASN A 84 6.30 -16.53 0.98
CA ASN A 84 7.53 -16.67 0.20
C ASN A 84 7.67 -18.12 -0.27
N PHE A 85 7.60 -18.35 -1.58
CA PHE A 85 7.86 -19.67 -2.18
C PHE A 85 9.35 -19.96 -2.26
N SER A 86 10.17 -18.92 -2.43
CA SER A 86 11.64 -18.99 -2.45
C SER A 86 12.23 -17.63 -2.11
N ASP A 87 13.56 -17.51 -2.09
CA ASP A 87 14.24 -16.22 -1.92
C ASP A 87 13.97 -15.23 -3.06
N LYS A 88 13.43 -15.69 -4.20
CA LYS A 88 13.13 -14.85 -5.37
C LYS A 88 11.66 -14.67 -5.68
N ILE A 89 10.77 -15.48 -5.11
CA ILE A 89 9.36 -15.49 -5.47
C ILE A 89 8.53 -15.40 -4.20
N SER A 90 7.69 -14.36 -4.13
CA SER A 90 6.70 -14.20 -3.09
C SER A 90 5.34 -13.86 -3.67
N THR A 91 4.30 -14.12 -2.88
CA THR A 91 2.92 -13.79 -3.22
C THR A 91 2.22 -13.21 -2.01
N PHE A 92 1.11 -12.52 -2.27
CA PHE A 92 0.21 -12.09 -1.24
C PHE A 92 -1.25 -12.20 -1.69
N ILE A 93 -2.13 -12.22 -0.70
CA ILE A 93 -3.56 -11.93 -0.85
C ILE A 93 -3.92 -10.88 0.20
N GLU A 94 -4.63 -9.83 -0.20
CA GLU A 94 -5.06 -8.76 0.70
C GLU A 94 -6.57 -8.54 0.58
N LEU A 95 -7.23 -8.45 1.73
CA LEU A 95 -8.57 -7.89 1.85
C LEU A 95 -8.41 -6.44 2.27
N TYR A 96 -8.96 -5.50 1.51
CA TYR A 96 -8.86 -4.08 1.82
C TYR A 96 -10.16 -3.34 1.54
N GLY A 97 -10.34 -2.21 2.19
CA GLY A 97 -11.56 -1.43 2.07
C GLY A 97 -11.40 0.03 2.41
N PHE A 98 -12.38 0.81 1.98
CA PHE A 98 -12.56 2.22 2.30
C PHE A 98 -14.01 2.40 2.71
N ASN A 99 -14.25 2.82 3.95
CA ASN A 99 -15.58 2.91 4.54
C ASN A 99 -16.37 1.58 4.40
N ASP A 100 -17.44 1.59 3.61
CA ASP A 100 -18.34 0.47 3.35
C ASP A 100 -17.90 -0.41 2.16
N GLN A 101 -16.92 0.03 1.36
CA GLN A 101 -16.43 -0.73 0.22
C GLN A 101 -15.38 -1.75 0.64
N LEU A 102 -15.55 -2.98 0.18
CA LEU A 102 -14.67 -4.10 0.46
C LEU A 102 -14.18 -4.70 -0.85
N ASN A 103 -12.87 -4.89 -0.95
CA ASN A 103 -12.16 -5.36 -2.13
C ASN A 103 -11.19 -6.46 -1.72
N ILE A 104 -10.79 -7.26 -2.71
CA ILE A 104 -9.74 -8.26 -2.57
C ILE A 104 -8.74 -8.12 -3.70
N ASP A 105 -7.47 -8.25 -3.40
CA ASP A 105 -6.43 -8.38 -4.41
C ASP A 105 -5.44 -9.48 -4.07
N ALA A 106 -4.66 -9.84 -5.08
CA ALA A 106 -3.57 -10.78 -4.95
C ALA A 106 -2.45 -10.39 -5.91
N GLY A 107 -1.23 -10.75 -5.54
CA GLY A 107 -0.06 -10.43 -6.35
C GLY A 107 1.09 -11.38 -6.18
N LEU A 108 2.03 -11.26 -7.11
CA LEU A 108 3.28 -11.98 -7.16
C LEU A 108 4.42 -10.99 -7.34
N ALA A 109 5.49 -11.17 -6.56
CA ALA A 109 6.74 -10.45 -6.72
C ALA A 109 7.85 -11.42 -7.14
N TYR A 110 8.68 -10.98 -8.08
CA TYR A 110 9.84 -11.71 -8.59
C TYR A 110 11.11 -10.86 -8.48
N LEU A 111 12.08 -11.34 -7.70
CA LEU A 111 13.40 -10.73 -7.56
C LEU A 111 14.28 -11.13 -8.75
N ILE A 112 14.36 -10.25 -9.75
CA ILE A 112 15.16 -10.42 -10.98
C ILE A 112 16.65 -10.48 -10.63
N GLN A 113 17.09 -9.54 -9.78
CA GLN A 113 18.45 -9.44 -9.24
C GLN A 113 18.35 -8.92 -7.81
N ASP A 114 19.42 -8.99 -7.02
CA ASP A 114 19.46 -8.59 -5.60
C ASP A 114 18.92 -7.17 -5.30
N LYS A 115 18.83 -6.31 -6.30
CA LYS A 115 18.32 -4.93 -6.20
C LYS A 115 17.10 -4.64 -7.07
N LEU A 116 16.69 -5.55 -7.95
CA LEU A 116 15.62 -5.30 -8.92
C LEU A 116 14.49 -6.32 -8.75
N GLN A 117 13.30 -5.83 -8.48
CA GLN A 117 12.09 -6.62 -8.30
C GLN A 117 11.05 -6.21 -9.35
N PHE A 118 10.34 -7.20 -9.87
CA PHE A 118 9.13 -7.04 -10.67
C PHE A 118 7.92 -7.52 -9.89
N ASP A 119 6.83 -6.77 -9.98
CA ASP A 119 5.59 -7.04 -9.27
C ASP A 119 4.45 -7.13 -10.28
N ALA A 120 3.53 -8.07 -10.09
CA ALA A 120 2.28 -8.14 -10.83
C ALA A 120 1.14 -8.46 -9.86
N TYR A 121 0.05 -7.72 -9.95
CA TYR A 121 -1.09 -7.87 -9.04
C TYR A 121 -2.39 -7.48 -9.71
N PHE A 122 -3.48 -8.06 -9.21
CA PHE A 122 -4.83 -7.84 -9.72
C PHE A 122 -5.81 -7.87 -8.56
N GLY A 123 -6.91 -7.15 -8.69
CA GLY A 123 -7.93 -7.11 -7.66
C GLY A 123 -9.31 -6.81 -8.20
N THR A 124 -10.29 -7.07 -7.34
CA THR A 124 -11.71 -6.89 -7.64
C THR A 124 -12.47 -6.42 -6.40
N GLY A 125 -13.55 -5.71 -6.62
CA GLY A 125 -14.52 -5.38 -5.59
C GLY A 125 -15.31 -6.62 -5.17
N LEU A 126 -15.57 -6.77 -3.87
CA LEU A 126 -16.44 -7.80 -3.32
C LEU A 126 -17.89 -7.31 -3.23
N ASN A 127 -18.09 -6.03 -2.92
CA ASN A 127 -19.42 -5.42 -2.80
C ASN A 127 -19.60 -4.16 -3.67
N ASN A 128 -18.63 -3.85 -4.51
CA ASN A 128 -18.59 -2.71 -5.43
C ASN A 128 -18.11 -3.16 -6.81
N LYS A 129 -18.47 -2.40 -7.86
CA LYS A 129 -17.99 -2.68 -9.23
C LYS A 129 -16.61 -2.10 -9.42
N MET A 130 -15.59 -2.94 -9.26
CA MET A 130 -14.19 -2.55 -9.41
C MET A 130 -13.40 -3.77 -9.89
N VAL A 131 -12.56 -3.61 -10.90
CA VAL A 131 -11.56 -4.59 -11.35
C VAL A 131 -10.32 -3.81 -11.78
N PHE A 132 -9.14 -4.29 -11.39
CA PHE A 132 -7.88 -3.74 -11.87
C PHE A 132 -6.80 -4.82 -12.02
N ALA A 133 -5.80 -4.50 -12.82
CA ALA A 133 -4.54 -5.23 -12.90
C ALA A 133 -3.41 -4.21 -13.03
N SER A 134 -2.26 -4.53 -12.47
CA SER A 134 -1.11 -3.64 -12.42
C SER A 134 0.19 -4.43 -12.42
N VAL A 135 1.24 -3.76 -12.89
CA VAL A 135 2.61 -4.25 -12.85
C VAL A 135 3.52 -3.16 -12.29
N GLY A 136 4.58 -3.57 -11.59
CA GLY A 136 5.53 -2.68 -10.94
C GLY A 136 6.96 -3.12 -11.16
N LEU A 137 7.87 -2.15 -11.10
CA LEU A 137 9.31 -2.38 -11.06
C LEU A 137 9.89 -1.56 -9.90
N SER A 138 10.63 -2.23 -9.02
CA SER A 138 11.23 -1.63 -7.83
C SER A 138 12.75 -1.83 -7.86
N TYR A 139 13.51 -0.76 -7.62
CA TYR A 139 14.98 -0.81 -7.55
C TYR A 139 15.52 -0.31 -6.21
N LEU A 140 16.34 -1.10 -5.54
CA LEU A 140 16.96 -0.78 -4.26
C LEU A 140 18.32 -0.08 -4.46
N TYR A 141 18.38 1.22 -4.21
CA TYR A 141 19.62 2.00 -4.32
C TYR A 141 20.54 1.87 -3.11
N LEU A 142 19.98 1.94 -1.91
CA LEU A 142 20.70 1.92 -0.63
C LEU A 142 20.16 0.78 0.23
N LYS A 143 21.07 0.03 0.86
CA LYS A 143 20.75 -1.13 1.70
C LYS A 143 20.93 -0.77 3.17
#